data_AF-A0A931RK17-F1
#
_entry.id   AF-A0A931RK17-F1
#
_cell.length_a   1.000
_cell.length_b   1.000
_cell.length_c   1.000
_cell.angle_alpha   90.00
_cell.angle_beta   90.00
_cell.angle_gamma   90.00
#
_symmetry.space_group_name_H-M   'P 1'
#
loop_
_entity.id
_entity.type
_entity.pdbx_description
1 polymer ?
#
loop_
_entity_poly.entity_id
_entity_poly.type
_entity_poly.pdbx_seq_one_letter_code
_entity_poly.pdbx_strand_id
1 'polypeptide(L)'
;QSLVVENGDLQGEIKESEKEIADLKDEKIKIETEFAVLKATDFDKEAELLRLKIKNAESDLAGAEKKAAELETNLSKTKPYADALAAIDLFFSGPMTNANLKNIDDKIGKLNDSQITAQWGEAKANINVGSGSWGTREVSHTLFLIISKISGLAS
;
A
#
# COMPACT_ATOMS: atom_id res chain seq x y z
N GLN A 1 -88.13 8.55 -31.93
CA GLN A 1 -87.51 9.41 -30.90
C GLN A 1 -86.36 8.69 -30.16
N SER A 2 -86.45 7.38 -29.87
CA SER A 2 -85.40 6.61 -29.18
C SER A 2 -84.00 6.66 -29.79
N LEU A 3 -83.87 6.50 -31.12
CA LEU A 3 -82.57 6.46 -31.81
C LEU A 3 -81.79 7.79 -31.80
N VAL A 4 -82.47 8.93 -31.62
CA VAL A 4 -81.82 10.24 -31.63
C VAL A 4 -81.17 10.53 -30.27
N VAL A 5 -81.78 10.05 -29.19
CA VAL A 5 -81.23 10.16 -27.82
C VAL A 5 -80.00 9.26 -27.69
N GLU A 6 -80.13 7.99 -28.11
CA GLU A 6 -79.05 7.00 -28.07
C GLU A 6 -77.81 7.43 -28.89
N ASN A 7 -78.02 8.09 -30.04
CA ASN A 7 -76.93 8.60 -30.88
C ASN A 7 -76.28 9.88 -30.28
N GLY A 8 -77.02 10.65 -29.49
CA GLY A 8 -76.50 11.79 -28.74
C GLY A 8 -75.63 11.36 -27.55
N ASP A 9 -76.07 10.33 -26.83
CA ASP A 9 -75.33 9.77 -25.68
C ASP A 9 -74.01 9.13 -26.14
N LEU A 10 -74.03 8.35 -27.22
CA LEU A 10 -72.82 7.77 -27.83
C LEU A 10 -71.83 8.84 -28.31
N GLN A 11 -72.30 9.96 -28.85
CA GLN A 11 -71.42 11.08 -29.22
C GLN A 11 -70.80 11.78 -28.00
N GLY A 12 -71.52 11.81 -26.87
CA GLY A 12 -71.00 12.30 -25.60
C GLY A 12 -69.87 11.41 -25.09
N GLU A 13 -70.12 10.09 -25.03
CA GLU A 13 -69.14 9.08 -24.59
C GLU A 13 -67.88 9.06 -25.47
N ILE A 14 -68.04 9.22 -26.80
CA ILE A 14 -66.89 9.31 -27.73
C ILE A 14 -66.04 10.54 -27.42
N LYS A 15 -66.65 11.71 -27.23
CA LYS A 15 -65.90 12.95 -26.92
C LYS A 15 -65.20 12.88 -25.57
N GLU A 16 -65.84 12.25 -24.58
CA GLU A 16 -65.25 12.05 -23.26
C GLU A 16 -64.07 11.08 -23.33
N SER A 17 -64.21 9.97 -24.08
CA SER A 17 -63.12 9.04 -24.35
C SER A 17 -61.96 9.66 -25.14
N GLU A 18 -62.26 10.50 -26.14
CA GLU A 18 -61.25 11.23 -26.91
C GLU A 18 -60.44 12.18 -26.03
N LYS A 19 -61.11 12.87 -25.11
CA LYS A 19 -60.47 13.75 -24.14
C LYS A 19 -59.60 12.94 -23.17
N GLU A 20 -60.11 11.83 -22.64
CA GLU A 20 -59.37 10.97 -21.72
C GLU A 20 -58.13 10.36 -22.40
N ILE A 21 -58.22 9.98 -23.68
CA ILE A 21 -57.07 9.54 -24.49
C ILE A 21 -56.04 10.67 -24.67
N ALA A 22 -56.49 11.91 -24.88
CA ALA A 22 -55.58 13.05 -24.99
C ALA A 22 -54.85 13.30 -23.67
N ASP A 23 -55.58 13.32 -22.55
CA ASP A 23 -55.03 13.52 -21.22
C ASP A 23 -54.02 12.40 -20.86
N LEU A 24 -54.34 11.14 -21.18
CA LEU A 24 -53.43 10.00 -20.98
C LEU A 24 -52.17 10.07 -21.84
N LYS A 25 -52.25 10.61 -23.07
CA LYS A 25 -51.07 10.83 -23.92
C LYS A 25 -50.14 11.87 -23.34
N ASP A 26 -50.70 12.96 -22.83
CA ASP A 26 -49.92 14.03 -22.20
C ASP A 26 -49.27 13.53 -20.89
N GLU A 27 -49.99 12.75 -20.09
CA GLU A 27 -49.46 12.11 -18.88
C GLU A 27 -48.32 11.13 -19.23
N LYS A 28 -48.48 10.31 -20.27
CA LYS A 28 -47.43 9.42 -20.76
C LYS A 28 -46.15 10.18 -21.14
N ILE A 29 -46.26 11.27 -21.91
CA ILE A 29 -45.11 12.09 -22.32
C ILE A 29 -44.41 12.69 -21.09
N LYS A 30 -45.19 13.14 -20.10
CA LYS A 30 -44.66 13.66 -18.85
C LYS A 30 -43.87 12.60 -18.08
N ILE A 31 -44.43 11.40 -17.92
CA ILE A 31 -43.76 10.27 -17.24
C ILE A 31 -42.48 9.87 -17.98
N GLU A 32 -42.50 9.79 -19.32
CA GLU A 32 -41.32 9.47 -20.12
C GLU A 32 -40.21 10.51 -19.94
N THR A 33 -40.57 11.80 -19.85
CA THR A 33 -39.63 12.89 -19.60
C THR A 33 -39.03 12.81 -18.20
N GLU A 34 -39.86 12.63 -17.17
CA GLU A 34 -39.41 12.48 -15.79
C GLU A 34 -38.48 11.26 -15.62
N PHE A 35 -38.83 10.14 -16.25
CA PHE A 35 -38.01 8.93 -16.25
C PHE A 35 -36.64 9.16 -16.93
N ALA A 36 -36.61 9.89 -18.05
CA ALA A 36 -35.35 10.23 -18.72
C ALA A 36 -34.46 11.10 -17.83
N VAL A 37 -35.02 12.08 -17.12
CA VAL A 37 -34.29 12.95 -16.17
C VAL A 37 -33.74 12.16 -14.99
N LEU A 38 -34.55 11.28 -14.39
CA LEU A 38 -34.13 10.40 -13.29
C LEU A 38 -32.95 9.51 -13.72
N LYS A 39 -33.05 8.89 -14.90
CA LYS A 39 -32.01 8.02 -15.44
C LYS A 39 -30.70 8.78 -15.69
N ALA A 40 -30.78 9.99 -16.24
CA ALA A 40 -29.60 10.85 -16.43
C ALA A 40 -28.95 11.23 -15.08
N THR A 41 -29.78 11.61 -14.11
CA THR A 41 -29.32 11.97 -12.75
C THR A 41 -28.62 10.80 -12.05
N ASP A 42 -29.16 9.58 -12.18
CA ASP A 42 -28.55 8.39 -11.58
C ASP A 42 -27.22 8.03 -12.24
N PHE A 43 -27.10 8.18 -13.57
CA PHE A 43 -25.82 8.01 -14.26
C PHE A 43 -24.79 9.07 -13.87
N ASP A 44 -25.20 10.32 -13.68
CA ASP A 44 -24.29 11.38 -13.23
C ASP A 44 -23.76 11.10 -11.81
N LYS A 45 -24.63 10.63 -10.90
CA LYS A 45 -24.23 10.21 -9.55
C LYS A 45 -23.27 9.02 -9.58
N GLU A 46 -23.54 8.02 -10.42
CA GLU A 46 -22.67 6.85 -10.56
C GLU A 46 -21.30 7.26 -11.11
N ALA A 47 -21.27 8.15 -12.11
CA ALA A 47 -20.03 8.69 -12.66
C ALA A 47 -19.25 9.50 -11.61
N GLU A 48 -19.92 10.33 -10.81
CA GLU A 48 -19.28 11.05 -9.71
C GLU A 48 -18.71 10.11 -8.64
N LEU A 49 -19.46 9.08 -8.25
CA LEU A 49 -19.00 8.06 -7.30
C LEU A 49 -17.77 7.32 -7.84
N LEU A 50 -17.75 6.96 -9.12
CA LEU A 50 -16.60 6.31 -9.75
C LEU A 50 -15.38 7.23 -9.77
N ARG A 51 -15.55 8.52 -10.09
CA ARG A 51 -14.44 9.51 -10.04
C ARG A 51 -13.87 9.64 -8.63
N LEU A 52 -14.72 9.70 -7.60
CA LEU A 52 -14.27 9.75 -6.21
C LEU A 52 -13.51 8.48 -5.80
N LYS A 53 -14.00 7.30 -6.20
CA LYS A 53 -13.32 6.02 -5.95
C LYS A 53 -11.94 5.98 -6.61
N ILE A 54 -11.84 6.42 -7.86
CA ILE A 54 -10.56 6.49 -8.59
C ILE A 54 -9.59 7.43 -7.87
N LYS A 55 -10.03 8.65 -7.53
CA LYS A 55 -9.19 9.63 -6.84
C LYS A 55 -8.67 9.12 -5.49
N ASN A 56 -9.51 8.43 -4.73
CA ASN A 56 -9.08 7.82 -3.46
C ASN A 56 -8.05 6.70 -3.71
N ALA A 57 -8.31 5.82 -4.68
CA ALA A 57 -7.38 4.75 -5.03
C ALA A 57 -6.03 5.28 -5.52
N GLU A 58 -6.01 6.36 -6.30
CA GLU A 58 -4.78 7.04 -6.73
C GLU A 58 -3.99 7.61 -5.54
N SER A 59 -4.69 8.22 -4.57
CA SER A 59 -4.06 8.73 -3.35
C SER A 59 -3.47 7.61 -2.50
N ASP A 60 -4.19 6.50 -2.33
CA ASP A 60 -3.73 5.34 -1.57
C ASP A 60 -2.52 4.69 -2.24
N LEU A 61 -2.54 4.58 -3.58
CA LEU A 61 -1.42 4.05 -4.37
C LEU A 61 -0.17 4.92 -4.20
N ALA A 62 -0.29 6.25 -4.35
CA ALA A 62 0.84 7.16 -4.16
C ALA A 62 1.43 7.07 -2.74
N GLY A 63 0.57 6.93 -1.72
CA GLY A 63 1.00 6.70 -0.35
C GLY A 63 1.76 5.38 -0.16
N ALA A 64 1.26 4.30 -0.78
CA ALA A 64 1.89 2.99 -0.74
C ALA A 64 3.25 2.96 -1.47
N GLU A 65 3.35 3.59 -2.65
CA GLU A 65 4.60 3.71 -3.41
C GLU A 65 5.68 4.44 -2.63
N LYS A 66 5.32 5.56 -1.97
CA LYS A 66 6.25 6.30 -1.11
C LYS A 66 6.77 5.42 0.03
N LYS A 67 5.87 4.71 0.72
CA LYS A 67 6.24 3.81 1.82
C LYS A 67 7.11 2.65 1.32
N ALA A 68 6.84 2.10 0.14
CA ALA A 68 7.66 1.06 -0.47
C ALA A 68 9.08 1.56 -0.76
N ALA A 69 9.23 2.76 -1.32
CA ALA A 69 10.54 3.36 -1.58
C ALA A 69 11.34 3.65 -0.30
N GLU A 70 10.67 4.10 0.76
CA GLU A 70 11.28 4.29 2.09
C GLU A 70 11.78 2.95 2.67
N LEU A 71 10.94 1.90 2.60
CA LEU A 71 11.31 0.56 3.04
C LEU A 71 12.48 -0.02 2.25
N GLU A 72 12.49 0.14 0.92
CA GLU A 72 13.59 -0.32 0.07
C GLU A 72 14.90 0.40 0.40
N THR A 73 14.83 1.70 0.63
CA THR A 73 15.97 2.51 1.09
C THR A 73 16.50 2.01 2.44
N ASN A 74 15.61 1.80 3.42
CA ASN A 74 16.00 1.35 4.76
C ASN A 74 16.56 -0.08 4.74
N LEU A 75 16.01 -0.97 3.90
CA LEU A 75 16.52 -2.31 3.69
C LEU A 75 17.93 -2.29 3.09
N SER A 76 18.15 -1.45 2.07
CA SER A 76 19.46 -1.27 1.44
C SER A 76 20.51 -0.78 2.45
N LYS A 77 20.15 0.18 3.32
CA LYS A 77 21.02 0.66 4.40
C LYS A 77 21.28 -0.38 5.49
N THR A 78 20.30 -1.24 5.78
CA THR A 78 20.39 -2.27 6.82
C THR A 78 21.21 -3.48 6.38
N LYS A 79 21.17 -3.84 5.10
CA LYS A 79 21.81 -5.05 4.56
C LYS A 79 23.31 -5.18 4.90
N PRO A 80 24.16 -4.15 4.78
CA PRO A 80 25.57 -4.25 5.16
C PRO A 80 25.78 -4.63 6.63
N TYR A 81 24.95 -4.11 7.54
CA TYR A 81 25.02 -4.42 8.96
C TYR A 81 24.61 -5.87 9.24
N ALA A 82 23.54 -6.35 8.60
CA ALA A 82 23.13 -7.75 8.70
C ALA A 82 24.19 -8.71 8.13
N ASP A 83 24.81 -8.37 7.01
CA ASP A 83 25.92 -9.12 6.43
C ASP A 83 27.13 -9.20 7.39
N ALA A 84 27.42 -8.12 8.14
CA ALA A 84 28.47 -8.12 9.16
C ALA A 84 28.12 -9.01 10.35
N LEU A 85 26.88 -8.95 10.85
CA LEU A 85 26.39 -9.85 11.90
C LEU A 85 26.48 -11.32 11.47
N ALA A 86 26.08 -11.66 10.25
CA ALA A 86 26.17 -13.01 9.73
C ALA A 86 27.62 -13.52 9.63
N ALA A 87 28.57 -12.65 9.26
CA ALA A 87 29.98 -13.00 9.26
C ALA A 87 30.52 -13.25 10.68
N ILE A 88 30.10 -12.45 11.65
CA ILE A 88 30.46 -12.62 13.06
C ILE A 88 29.87 -13.93 13.60
N ASP A 89 28.58 -14.18 13.35
CA ASP A 89 27.89 -15.39 13.77
C ASP A 89 28.56 -16.64 13.18
N LEU A 90 28.87 -16.64 11.88
CA LEU A 90 29.57 -17.75 11.22
C LEU A 90 30.94 -18.05 11.86
N PHE A 91 31.67 -17.01 12.26
CA PHE A 91 32.98 -17.18 12.89
C PHE A 91 32.89 -17.81 14.30
N PHE A 92 31.90 -17.41 15.10
CA PHE A 92 31.76 -17.88 16.48
C PHE A 92 30.92 -19.15 16.63
N SER A 93 30.01 -19.44 15.70
CA SER A 93 29.23 -20.68 15.65
C SER A 93 29.89 -21.78 14.81
N GLY A 94 30.82 -21.41 13.94
CA GLY A 94 31.54 -22.31 13.04
C GLY A 94 33.05 -22.39 13.32
N PRO A 95 33.85 -22.82 12.33
CA PRO A 95 35.30 -22.90 12.48
C PRO A 95 35.92 -21.51 12.61
N MET A 96 36.54 -21.23 13.76
CA MET A 96 37.36 -20.04 13.97
C MET A 96 38.63 -20.15 13.14
N THR A 97 38.64 -19.53 11.96
CA THR A 97 39.78 -19.51 11.04
C THR A 97 40.17 -18.09 10.69
N ASN A 98 41.44 -17.88 10.32
CA ASN A 98 41.90 -16.56 9.85
C ASN A 98 41.13 -16.08 8.61
N ALA A 99 40.66 -17.00 7.77
CA ALA A 99 39.82 -16.66 6.61
C ALA A 99 38.47 -16.09 7.05
N ASN A 100 37.80 -16.73 8.02
CA ASN A 100 36.52 -16.25 8.56
C ASN A 100 36.70 -14.94 9.36
N LEU A 101 37.80 -14.79 10.10
CA LEU A 101 38.13 -13.54 10.79
C LEU A 101 38.33 -12.39 9.79
N LYS A 102 39.06 -12.64 8.69
CA LYS A 102 39.23 -11.66 7.60
C LYS A 102 37.90 -11.31 6.94
N ASN A 103 37.00 -12.27 6.77
CA ASN A 103 35.66 -11.99 6.23
C ASN A 103 34.89 -11.00 7.12
N ILE A 104 35.02 -11.08 8.44
CA ILE A 104 34.44 -10.08 9.34
C ILE A 104 35.07 -8.70 9.10
N ASP A 105 36.41 -8.62 9.02
CA ASP A 105 37.10 -7.35 8.72
C ASP A 105 36.57 -6.71 7.43
N ASP A 106 36.42 -7.50 6.37
CA ASP A 106 35.94 -7.03 5.07
C ASP A 106 34.49 -6.54 5.13
N LYS A 107 33.63 -7.19 5.95
CA LYS A 107 32.23 -6.79 6.13
C LYS A 107 32.09 -5.55 7.01
N ILE A 108 32.87 -5.45 8.10
CA ILE A 108 32.87 -4.28 8.98
C ILE A 108 33.46 -3.06 8.27
N GLY A 109 34.54 -3.23 7.50
CA GLY A 109 35.12 -2.14 6.72
C GLY A 109 34.14 -1.54 5.69
N LYS A 110 33.22 -2.35 5.15
CA LYS A 110 32.17 -1.89 4.22
C LYS A 110 31.06 -1.07 4.89
N LEU A 111 30.97 -1.07 6.22
CA LEU A 111 29.98 -0.26 6.94
C LEU A 111 30.30 1.24 6.86
N ASN A 112 31.57 1.61 6.65
CA ASN A 112 32.07 2.99 6.73
C ASN A 112 31.69 3.68 8.07
N ASP A 113 31.51 2.91 9.13
CA ASP A 113 31.20 3.41 10.47
C ASP A 113 32.46 3.33 11.33
N SER A 114 33.02 4.50 11.65
CA SER A 114 34.30 4.60 12.39
C SER A 114 34.20 4.06 13.82
N GLN A 115 33.04 4.18 14.46
CA GLN A 115 32.82 3.69 15.81
C GLN A 115 32.79 2.17 15.85
N ILE A 116 32.04 1.55 14.93
CA ILE A 116 32.00 0.08 14.81
C ILE A 116 33.36 -0.46 14.39
N THR A 117 34.04 0.19 13.45
CA THR A 117 35.36 -0.22 12.98
C THR A 117 36.39 -0.19 14.11
N ALA A 118 36.40 0.88 14.90
CA ALA A 118 37.30 0.98 16.06
C ALA A 118 36.99 -0.10 17.11
N GLN A 119 35.71 -0.27 17.46
CA GLN A 119 35.29 -1.26 18.45
C GLN A 119 35.62 -2.70 18.02
N TRP A 120 35.49 -2.99 16.72
CA TRP A 120 35.90 -4.27 16.17
C TRP A 120 37.42 -4.47 16.24
N GLY A 121 38.20 -3.42 16.01
CA GLY A 121 39.66 -3.48 16.17
C GLY A 121 40.06 -3.91 17.59
N GLU A 122 39.39 -3.37 18.61
CA GLU A 122 39.58 -3.78 20.01
C GLU A 122 39.14 -5.23 20.24
N ALA A 123 37.97 -5.62 19.72
CA ALA A 123 37.48 -6.98 19.86
C ALA A 123 38.43 -8.01 19.23
N LYS A 124 38.92 -7.71 18.02
CA LYS A 124 39.86 -8.53 17.26
C LYS A 124 41.18 -8.72 17.99
N ALA A 125 41.69 -7.70 18.67
CA ALA A 125 42.93 -7.80 19.46
C ALA A 125 42.83 -8.87 20.57
N ASN A 126 41.61 -9.18 21.03
CA ASN A 126 41.34 -10.17 22.06
C ASN A 126 40.90 -11.55 21.50
N ILE A 127 40.92 -11.75 20.18
CA ILE A 127 40.58 -13.04 19.56
C ILE A 127 41.86 -13.84 19.33
N ASN A 128 41.92 -15.05 19.87
CA ASN A 128 42.95 -16.03 19.57
C ASN A 128 42.34 -17.20 18.78
N VAL A 129 42.57 -17.17 17.47
CA VAL A 129 42.12 -18.20 16.53
C VAL A 129 42.72 -19.57 16.84
N GLY A 130 44.00 -19.62 17.25
CA GLY A 130 44.71 -20.87 17.51
C GLY A 130 44.20 -21.63 18.73
N SER A 131 43.75 -20.91 19.76
CA SER A 131 43.12 -21.50 20.95
C SER A 131 41.59 -21.45 20.95
N GLY A 132 40.98 -20.89 19.90
CA GLY A 132 39.53 -20.70 19.82
C GLY A 132 38.95 -19.83 20.96
N SER A 133 39.76 -18.93 21.53
CA SER A 133 39.35 -18.08 22.66
C SER A 133 39.14 -16.63 22.23
N TRP A 134 38.28 -15.92 22.95
CA TRP A 134 37.93 -14.53 22.64
C TRP A 134 37.44 -13.77 23.87
N GLY A 135 37.63 -12.45 23.87
CA GLY A 135 37.07 -11.54 24.86
C GLY A 135 35.58 -11.29 24.63
N THR A 136 34.73 -11.70 25.57
CA THR A 136 33.27 -11.65 25.39
C THR A 136 32.70 -10.23 25.38
N ARG A 137 33.32 -9.32 26.15
CA ARG A 137 32.87 -7.94 26.33
C ARG A 137 32.96 -7.13 25.04
N GLU A 138 34.13 -7.11 24.40
CA GLU A 138 34.42 -6.26 23.25
C GLU A 138 33.64 -6.72 22.00
N VAL A 139 33.50 -8.04 21.83
CA VAL A 139 32.66 -8.64 20.78
C VAL A 139 31.19 -8.28 21.02
N SER A 140 30.70 -8.42 22.26
CA SER A 140 29.32 -8.08 22.61
C SER A 140 29.04 -6.58 22.39
N HIS A 141 30.00 -5.71 22.67
CA HIS A 141 29.86 -4.28 22.40
C HIS A 141 29.81 -3.98 20.89
N THR A 142 30.63 -4.66 20.09
CA THR A 142 30.56 -4.56 18.61
C THR A 142 29.18 -4.96 18.09
N LEU A 143 28.64 -6.09 18.56
CA LEU A 143 27.29 -6.56 18.21
C LEU A 143 26.22 -5.54 18.61
N PHE A 144 26.30 -5.00 19.83
CA PHE A 144 25.39 -3.98 20.32
C PHE A 144 25.35 -2.74 19.42
N LEU A 145 26.52 -2.23 19.00
CA LEU A 145 26.60 -1.07 18.12
C LEU A 145 25.96 -1.35 16.75
N ILE A 146 26.25 -2.52 16.17
CA ILE A 146 25.67 -2.93 14.87
C ILE A 146 24.15 -3.03 14.97
N ILE A 147 23.62 -3.70 15.99
CA ILE A 147 22.17 -3.84 16.21
C ILE A 147 21.52 -2.48 16.44
N SER A 148 22.16 -1.59 17.21
CA SER A 148 21.66 -0.24 17.46
C SER A 148 21.53 0.58 16.17
N LYS A 149 22.49 0.45 15.24
CA LYS A 149 22.40 1.11 13.91
C LYS A 149 21.24 0.57 13.09
N ILE A 150 21.02 -0.76 13.11
CA ILE A 150 19.87 -1.38 12.43
C ILE A 150 18.56 -0.86 13.02
N SER A 151 18.43 -0.84 14.35
CA SER A 151 17.21 -0.34 15.01
C SER A 151 16.92 1.12 14.68
N GLY A 152 17.96 1.97 14.60
CA GLY A 152 17.82 3.37 14.21
C GLY A 152 17.50 3.60 12.72
N LEU A 153 17.68 2.59 11.86
CA LEU A 153 17.29 2.64 10.45
C LEU A 153 15.87 2.10 10.20
N ALA A 154 15.32 1.35 11.16
CA ALA A 154 13.98 0.78 11.09
C ALA A 154 12.89 1.68 11.71
N SER A 155 13.30 2.71 12.44
CA SER A 155 12.47 3.77 13.03
C SER A 155 12.26 4.94 12.07
#